data_AF-A0A5K1HZJ2-F1
#
_entry.id   AF-A0A5K1HZJ2-F1
#
_cell.length_a   1.000
_cell.length_b   1.000
_cell.length_c   1.000
_cell.angle_alpha   90.00
_cell.angle_beta   90.00
_cell.angle_gamma   90.00
#
_symmetry.space_group_name_H-M   'P 1'
#
loop_
_entity.id
_entity.type
_entity.pdbx_description
1 polymer ?
#
loop_
_entity_poly.entity_id
_entity_poly.type
_entity_poly.pdbx_seq_one_letter_code
_entity_poly.pdbx_strand_id
1 'polypeptide(L)' 'THVTSQGPERITNEIPHLEPYLLRNLDRNGIVMLGSWVET' A
#
# COMPACT_ATOMS: atom_id res chain seq x y z
N THR A 1 9.34 -9.49 -5.35
CA THR A 1 9.27 -8.11 -5.87
C THR A 1 9.66 -8.14 -7.33
N HIS A 2 8.87 -7.49 -8.18
CA HIS A 2 9.22 -7.40 -9.60
C HIS A 2 10.34 -6.37 -9.78
N VAL A 3 11.26 -6.61 -10.71
CA VAL A 3 12.40 -5.73 -10.96
C VAL A 3 12.18 -5.01 -12.29
N THR A 4 12.23 -3.69 -12.25
CA THR A 4 12.13 -2.82 -13.44
C THR A 4 13.50 -2.22 -13.76
N SER A 5 13.62 -1.53 -14.90
CA SER A 5 14.83 -0.77 -15.24
C SER A 5 15.10 0.39 -14.27
N GLN A 6 14.11 0.79 -13.47
CA GLN A 6 14.22 1.81 -12.42
C GLN A 6 14.49 1.21 -11.03
N GLY A 7 14.60 -0.11 -10.93
CA GLY A 7 14.83 -0.84 -9.69
C GLY A 7 13.66 -1.73 -9.26
N PRO A 8 13.79 -2.37 -8.08
CA PRO A 8 12.78 -3.28 -7.55
C PRO A 8 11.56 -2.53 -7.02
N GLU A 9 10.38 -3.01 -7.35
CA GLU A 9 9.13 -2.55 -6.74
C GLU A 9 9.06 -2.98 -5.26
N ARG A 10 8.48 -2.12 -4.41
CA ARG A 10 8.37 -2.33 -2.97
C ARG A 10 6.91 -2.32 -2.54
N ILE A 11 6.52 -3.33 -1.79
CA ILE A 11 5.24 -3.33 -1.07
C ILE A 11 5.46 -2.50 0.20
N THR A 12 4.65 -1.47 0.41
CA THR A 12 4.80 -0.51 1.51
C THR A 12 3.48 0.19 1.80
N ASN A 13 3.31 0.72 3.01
CA ASN A 13 2.23 1.65 3.36
C ASN A 13 2.65 3.13 3.17
N GLU A 14 3.86 3.39 2.67
CA GLU A 14 4.38 4.74 2.38
C GLU A 14 4.00 5.16 0.96
N ILE A 15 2.75 5.57 0.76
CA ILE A 15 2.26 5.98 -0.57
C ILE A 15 2.47 7.49 -0.73
N PRO A 16 3.30 7.95 -1.68
CA PRO A 16 3.54 9.37 -1.89
C PRO A 16 2.27 10.06 -2.40
N HIS A 17 2.14 11.35 -2.10
CA HIS A 17 1.02 12.20 -2.54
C HIS A 17 -0.37 11.72 -2.09
N LEU A 18 -0.45 10.87 -1.06
CA LEU A 18 -1.70 10.36 -0.52
C LEU A 18 -1.87 10.73 0.96
N GLU A 19 -3.09 11.14 1.33
CA GLU A 19 -3.38 11.55 2.70
C GLU A 19 -3.45 10.35 3.65
N PRO A 20 -2.90 10.44 4.88
CA PRO A 20 -2.81 9.29 5.79
C PRO A 20 -4.15 8.62 6.12
N TYR A 21 -5.25 9.36 6.16
CA TYR A 21 -6.56 8.80 6.50
C TYR A 21 -7.13 7.90 5.39
N LEU A 22 -6.64 8.05 4.15
CA LEU A 22 -7.01 7.17 3.02
C LEU A 22 -6.33 5.80 3.14
N LEU A 23 -5.22 5.75 3.87
CA LEU A 23 -4.47 4.52 4.14
C LEU A 23 -4.99 3.74 5.35
N ARG A 24 -6.12 4.16 5.96
CA ARG A 24 -6.65 3.61 7.22
C ARG A 24 -6.91 2.10 7.22
N ASN A 25 -7.05 1.50 6.04
CA ASN A 25 -7.29 0.07 5.88
C ASN A 25 -6.00 -0.75 5.67
N LEU A 26 -4.83 -0.10 5.54
CA LEU A 26 -3.56 -0.80 5.37
C LEU A 26 -2.89 -1.08 6.72
N ASP A 27 -2.28 -2.24 6.83
CA ASP A 27 -1.35 -2.57 7.91
C ASP A 27 0.01 -1.90 7.68
N ARG A 28 0.93 -2.10 8.63
CA ARG A 28 2.29 -1.54 8.56
C ARG A 28 3.13 -2.06 7.38
N ASN A 29 2.73 -3.16 6.75
CA ASN A 29 3.43 -3.77 5.64
C ASN A 29 2.85 -3.33 4.29
N GLY A 30 1.79 -2.50 4.27
CA GLY A 30 1.10 -2.10 3.04
C GLY A 30 0.06 -3.13 2.56
N ILE A 31 -0.39 -4.03 3.45
CA ILE A 31 -1.41 -5.04 3.14
C ILE A 31 -2.73 -4.62 3.76
N VAL A 32 -3.83 -4.77 3.02
CA VAL A 32 -5.17 -4.48 3.53
C VAL A 32 -5.47 -5.39 4.74
N MET A 33 -5.95 -4.78 5.82
CA MET A 33 -6.35 -5.48 7.04
C MET A 33 -7.59 -6.35 6.80
N LEU A 34 -7.60 -7.54 7.40
CA LEU A 34 -8.76 -8.43 7.33
C LEU A 34 -10.00 -7.77 7.91
N GLY A 35 -11.14 -7.93 7.24
CA GLY A 35 -12.41 -7.31 7.63
C GLY A 35 -12.57 -5.85 7.18
N SER A 36 -11.55 -5.24 6.57
CA SER A 36 -11.72 -3.95 5.90
C SER A 36 -12.64 -4.08 4.71
N TRP A 37 -13.60 -3.16 4.62
CA TRP A 37 -14.44 -3.01 3.44
C TRP A 37 -13.71 -2.19 2.36
N VAL A 38 -13.81 -2.63 1.11
CA VAL A 38 -13.21 -2.00 -0.07
C VAL A 38 -14.24 -1.97 -1.21
N GLU A 39 -14.25 -0.88 -1.97
CA GLU A 39 -15.05 -0.74 -3.20
C GLU A 39 -14.20 -1.17 -4.40
N THR A 40 -14.84 -1.77 -5.42
CA THR A 40 -14.20 -2.23 -6.67
C THR A 40 -14.86 -1.63 -7.89
#